data_AF-A0A813W3G1-F1
#
_entry.id   AF-A0A813W3G1-F1
#
_cell.length_a   1.000
_cell.length_b   1.000
_cell.length_c   1.000
_cell.angle_alpha   90.00
_cell.angle_beta   90.00
_cell.angle_gamma   90.00
#
_symmetry.space_group_name_H-M   'P 1'
#
loop_
_entity.id
_entity.type
_entity.pdbx_description
1 polymer ?
#
loop_
_entity_poly.entity_id
_entity_poly.type
_entity_poly.pdbx_seq_one_letter_code
_entity_poly.pdbx_strand_id
1 'polypeptide(L)'
;MSLICRLMREDEFTLDFELFLMETFFQHEPMNKYLNTKIPDEVNLSWLKEVLHKAKYDNLTLAFYDTNTQHSLPVAFAINHHDKIDDHNHSDSLYSSLNKTNLLKYEHINELLTKLHENINLFEKFHCKNLFHIYLLGVDPKYRQNKLASQLIESAICIAKEKNFDMIYADATTVINTIQEHKIKTPDIGGASTPPQFVECVLNEIVKMTPTIGFSYEMQKPNLDLRYKTVD
;
A
#
# COMPACT_ATOMS: atom_id res chain seq x y z
N MET A 1 -18.97 13.17 -12.06
CA MET A 1 -18.78 12.24 -10.94
C MET A 1 -18.33 13.06 -9.76
N SER A 2 -18.96 12.90 -8.60
CA SER A 2 -18.70 13.69 -7.40
C SER A 2 -18.15 12.74 -6.36
N LEU A 3 -16.85 12.89 -6.06
CA LEU A 3 -16.12 12.02 -5.16
C LEU A 3 -15.70 12.81 -3.93
N ILE A 4 -15.78 12.19 -2.76
CA ILE A 4 -15.25 12.75 -1.51
C ILE A 4 -14.21 11.80 -0.92
N CYS A 5 -13.01 12.33 -0.65
CA CYS A 5 -11.97 11.64 0.12
C CYS A 5 -12.12 12.00 1.60
N ARG A 6 -12.09 11.00 2.48
CA ARG A 6 -12.04 11.23 3.93
C ARG A 6 -11.46 10.04 4.66
N LEU A 7 -11.15 10.24 5.95
CA LEU A 7 -10.92 9.14 6.86
C LEU A 7 -12.19 8.28 6.95
N MET A 8 -11.97 6.97 6.92
CA MET A 8 -13.00 5.97 7.12
C MET A 8 -13.36 5.92 8.60
N ARG A 9 -14.67 5.88 8.90
CA ARG A 9 -15.17 5.85 10.27
C ARG A 9 -15.14 4.44 10.83
N GLU A 10 -15.13 4.34 12.15
CA GLU A 10 -15.09 3.07 12.87
C GLU A 10 -16.25 2.12 12.50
N ASP A 11 -17.45 2.67 12.28
CA ASP A 11 -18.67 1.93 11.92
C ASP A 11 -18.65 1.39 10.48
N GLU A 12 -17.68 1.80 9.66
CA GLU A 12 -17.58 1.42 8.25
C GLU A 12 -16.70 0.20 8.01
N PHE A 13 -15.95 -0.27 9.02
CA PHE A 13 -15.20 -1.53 8.98
C PHE A 13 -16.14 -2.72 9.18
N THR A 14 -17.05 -2.91 8.22
CA THR A 14 -18.11 -3.93 8.26
C THR A 14 -17.73 -5.19 7.49
N LEU A 15 -18.54 -6.25 7.63
CA LEU A 15 -18.44 -7.44 6.79
C LEU A 15 -18.59 -7.11 5.29
N ASP A 16 -19.43 -6.14 4.93
CA ASP A 16 -19.58 -5.72 3.54
C ASP A 16 -18.29 -5.10 3.01
N PHE A 17 -17.55 -4.38 3.86
CA PHE A 17 -16.23 -3.87 3.48
C PHE A 17 -15.21 -5.02 3.34
N GLU A 18 -15.21 -6.01 4.23
CA GLU A 18 -14.37 -7.22 4.07
C GLU A 18 -14.61 -7.91 2.72
N LEU A 19 -15.89 -8.08 2.34
CA LEU A 19 -16.26 -8.67 1.04
C LEU A 19 -15.85 -7.78 -0.13
N PHE A 20 -16.01 -6.47 0.00
CA PHE A 20 -15.57 -5.51 -1.01
C PHE A 20 -14.07 -5.56 -1.28
N LEU A 21 -13.24 -5.80 -0.26
CA LEU A 21 -11.80 -5.99 -0.44
C LEU A 21 -11.47 -7.22 -1.29
N MET A 22 -12.26 -8.29 -1.17
CA MET A 22 -12.09 -9.50 -1.97
C MET A 22 -12.25 -9.22 -3.45
N GLU A 23 -13.31 -8.48 -3.80
CA GLU A 23 -13.67 -8.15 -5.19
C GLU A 23 -12.74 -7.11 -5.80
N THR A 24 -12.30 -6.12 -5.02
CA THR A 24 -11.61 -4.95 -5.56
C THR A 24 -10.10 -4.98 -5.44
N PHE A 25 -9.56 -5.63 -4.41
CA PHE A 25 -8.12 -5.75 -4.18
C PHE A 25 -7.64 -7.19 -4.39
N PHE A 26 -8.10 -8.14 -3.57
CA PHE A 26 -7.50 -9.47 -3.54
C PHE A 26 -7.59 -10.18 -4.90
N GLN A 27 -8.73 -10.07 -5.59
CA GLN A 27 -8.95 -10.68 -6.91
C GLN A 27 -7.98 -10.17 -8.00
N HIS A 28 -7.38 -9.00 -7.79
CA HIS A 28 -6.50 -8.33 -8.75
C HIS A 28 -5.05 -8.19 -8.27
N GLU A 29 -4.76 -8.60 -7.04
CA GLU A 29 -3.43 -8.50 -6.44
C GLU A 29 -2.45 -9.50 -7.12
N PRO A 30 -1.26 -9.05 -7.56
CA PRO A 30 -0.32 -9.89 -8.30
C PRO A 30 0.13 -11.17 -7.61
N MET A 31 0.40 -11.16 -6.30
CA MET A 31 0.84 -12.35 -5.57
C MET A 31 -0.26 -13.42 -5.52
N ASN A 32 -1.52 -13.02 -5.27
CA ASN A 32 -2.67 -13.93 -5.34
C ASN A 32 -2.87 -14.51 -6.74
N LYS A 33 -2.68 -13.68 -7.77
CA LYS A 33 -2.74 -14.15 -9.16
C LYS A 33 -1.61 -15.15 -9.46
N TYR A 34 -0.40 -14.89 -8.98
CA TYR A 34 0.75 -15.78 -9.17
C TYR A 34 0.56 -17.14 -8.49
N LEU A 35 -0.01 -17.15 -7.28
CA LEU A 35 -0.28 -18.37 -6.52
C LEU A 35 -1.55 -19.10 -6.94
N ASN A 36 -2.29 -18.55 -7.93
CA ASN A 36 -3.63 -19.01 -8.30
C ASN A 36 -4.52 -19.19 -7.05
N THR A 37 -4.52 -18.19 -6.17
CA THR A 37 -5.37 -18.17 -4.97
C THR A 37 -6.84 -18.11 -5.42
N LYS A 38 -7.66 -19.04 -4.91
CA LYS A 38 -9.11 -19.02 -5.17
C LYS A 38 -9.79 -18.06 -4.20
N ILE A 39 -10.31 -16.95 -4.69
CA ILE A 39 -10.89 -15.90 -3.86
C ILE A 39 -12.42 -16.00 -3.95
N PRO A 40 -13.16 -15.94 -2.83
CA PRO A 40 -12.70 -15.66 -1.46
C PRO A 40 -12.21 -16.88 -0.66
N ASP A 41 -12.40 -18.10 -1.16
CA ASP A 41 -12.27 -19.36 -0.40
C ASP A 41 -10.89 -19.61 0.25
N GLU A 42 -9.82 -19.14 -0.38
CA GLU A 42 -8.43 -19.35 0.04
C GLU A 42 -7.81 -18.10 0.66
N VAL A 43 -8.57 -17.03 0.93
CA VAL A 43 -8.06 -15.86 1.68
C VAL A 43 -8.19 -16.11 3.17
N ASN A 44 -7.13 -15.84 3.93
CA ASN A 44 -7.17 -15.93 5.38
C ASN A 44 -7.98 -14.77 5.98
N LEU A 45 -9.27 -15.00 6.23
CA LEU A 45 -10.18 -14.02 6.82
C LEU A 45 -9.79 -13.62 8.26
N SER A 46 -9.15 -14.51 9.03
CA SER A 46 -8.70 -14.18 10.38
C SER A 46 -7.59 -13.13 10.34
N TRP A 47 -6.60 -13.31 9.45
CA TRP A 47 -5.57 -12.31 9.21
C TRP A 47 -6.16 -10.99 8.72
N LEU A 48 -7.09 -11.03 7.74
CA LEU A 48 -7.71 -9.81 7.25
C LEU A 48 -8.45 -9.06 8.37
N LYS A 49 -9.12 -9.79 9.27
CA LYS A 49 -9.77 -9.19 10.44
C LYS A 49 -8.77 -8.53 11.38
N GLU A 50 -7.59 -9.12 11.59
CA GLU A 50 -6.53 -8.48 12.39
C GLU A 50 -6.00 -7.21 11.71
N VAL A 51 -5.78 -7.23 10.39
CA VAL A 51 -5.41 -6.05 9.58
C VAL A 51 -6.46 -4.95 9.74
N LEU A 52 -7.74 -5.26 9.52
CA LEU A 52 -8.81 -4.27 9.61
C LEU A 52 -9.04 -3.78 11.04
N HIS A 53 -8.86 -4.65 12.03
CA HIS A 53 -8.93 -4.27 13.43
C HIS A 53 -7.86 -3.24 13.76
N LYS A 54 -6.60 -3.46 13.36
CA LYS A 54 -5.53 -2.47 13.55
C LYS A 54 -5.86 -1.16 12.84
N ALA A 55 -6.20 -1.22 11.55
CA ALA A 55 -6.55 -0.05 10.74
C ALA A 55 -7.70 0.78 11.33
N LYS A 56 -8.71 0.12 11.91
CA LYS A 56 -9.84 0.73 12.59
C LYS A 56 -9.40 1.59 13.78
N TYR A 57 -8.47 1.12 14.61
CA TYR A 57 -8.02 1.85 15.80
C TYR A 57 -6.89 2.83 15.53
N ASP A 58 -6.08 2.61 14.49
CA ASP A 58 -5.07 3.58 14.05
C ASP A 58 -5.72 4.85 13.49
N ASN A 59 -6.93 4.75 12.93
CA ASN A 59 -7.71 5.87 12.40
C ASN A 59 -6.94 6.67 11.33
N LEU A 60 -6.30 5.93 10.42
CA LEU A 60 -5.50 6.45 9.30
C LEU A 60 -6.03 6.01 7.92
N THR A 61 -7.00 5.08 7.88
CA THR A 61 -7.56 4.57 6.63
C THR A 61 -8.30 5.67 5.88
N LEU A 62 -7.91 5.88 4.63
CA LEU A 62 -8.52 6.84 3.73
C LEU A 62 -9.42 6.13 2.73
N ALA A 63 -10.51 6.77 2.36
CA ALA A 63 -11.43 6.23 1.37
C ALA A 63 -12.10 7.33 0.54
N PHE A 64 -12.31 7.01 -0.75
CA PHE A 64 -13.14 7.78 -1.66
C PHE A 64 -14.54 7.20 -1.71
N TYR A 65 -15.56 8.06 -1.66
CA TYR A 65 -16.96 7.69 -1.82
C TYR A 65 -17.57 8.46 -2.99
N ASP A 66 -18.39 7.79 -3.81
CA ASP A 66 -19.18 8.47 -4.84
C ASP A 66 -20.48 9.00 -4.23
N THR A 67 -20.58 10.32 -4.13
CA THR A 67 -21.73 11.01 -3.51
C THR A 67 -22.98 10.97 -4.39
N ASN A 68 -22.87 10.52 -5.64
CA ASN A 68 -24.05 10.28 -6.50
C ASN A 68 -24.69 8.92 -6.22
N THR A 69 -23.95 8.01 -5.58
CA THR A 69 -24.44 6.69 -5.22
C THR A 69 -24.89 6.69 -3.76
N GLN A 70 -25.99 5.99 -3.46
CA GLN A 70 -26.36 5.69 -2.07
C GLN A 70 -25.51 4.55 -1.47
N HIS A 71 -24.42 4.14 -2.13
CA HIS A 71 -23.57 3.07 -1.65
C HIS A 71 -22.83 3.54 -0.38
N SER A 72 -22.93 2.73 0.66
CA SER A 72 -22.17 2.91 1.91
C SER A 72 -20.71 2.49 1.77
N LEU A 73 -20.37 1.72 0.73
CA LEU A 73 -19.03 1.24 0.47
C LEU A 73 -18.19 2.27 -0.30
N PRO A 74 -16.88 2.33 -0.04
CA PRO A 74 -16.00 3.21 -0.80
C PRO A 74 -15.78 2.70 -2.23
N VAL A 75 -15.36 3.60 -3.12
CA VAL A 75 -14.95 3.26 -4.51
C VAL A 75 -13.42 3.14 -4.65
N ALA A 76 -12.68 3.65 -3.67
CA ALA A 76 -11.24 3.44 -3.52
C ALA A 76 -10.86 3.60 -2.05
N PHE A 77 -9.78 2.93 -1.62
CA PHE A 77 -9.33 2.96 -0.23
C PHE A 77 -7.81 2.81 -0.14
N ALA A 78 -7.24 3.38 0.92
CA ALA A 78 -5.90 3.12 1.42
C ALA A 78 -6.01 2.72 2.89
N ILE A 79 -5.84 1.42 3.18
CA ILE A 79 -5.78 0.88 4.54
C ILE A 79 -4.37 1.14 5.05
N ASN A 80 -4.29 1.95 6.11
CA ASN A 80 -3.03 2.46 6.63
C ASN A 80 -2.86 2.12 8.12
N HIS A 81 -1.63 1.88 8.52
CA HIS A 81 -1.24 1.48 9.87
C HIS A 81 -0.22 2.46 10.47
N HIS A 82 -0.29 2.62 11.80
CA HIS A 82 0.75 3.27 12.59
C HIS A 82 1.67 2.19 13.16
N ASP A 83 2.89 2.16 12.68
CA ASP A 83 3.93 1.27 13.18
C ASP A 83 4.90 2.05 14.08
N LYS A 84 5.10 1.58 15.32
CA LYS A 84 6.01 2.20 16.29
C LYS A 84 7.15 1.25 16.63
N ILE A 85 8.31 1.82 16.96
CA ILE A 85 9.53 1.05 17.27
C ILE A 85 9.35 0.05 18.42
N ASP A 86 8.51 0.38 19.41
CA ASP A 86 8.23 -0.47 20.57
C ASP A 86 6.86 -1.19 20.47
N ASP A 87 6.26 -1.27 19.27
CA ASP A 87 4.94 -1.85 19.09
C ASP A 87 4.99 -3.38 18.91
N HIS A 88 4.30 -4.11 19.78
CA HIS A 88 4.06 -5.54 19.60
C HIS A 88 3.01 -5.84 18.51
N ASN A 89 2.28 -4.83 18.03
CA ASN A 89 1.30 -4.90 16.95
C ASN A 89 1.79 -4.26 15.65
N HIS A 90 3.10 -4.28 15.41
CA HIS A 90 3.69 -3.83 14.17
C HIS A 90 3.06 -4.55 12.96
N SER A 91 2.92 -3.89 11.81
CA SER A 91 2.41 -4.53 10.58
C SER A 91 3.15 -5.83 10.25
N ASP A 92 4.44 -5.89 10.55
CA ASP A 92 5.27 -7.09 10.37
C ASP A 92 4.77 -8.30 11.19
N SER A 93 4.25 -8.07 12.40
CA SER A 93 3.67 -9.14 13.20
C SER A 93 2.38 -9.68 12.57
N LEU A 94 1.65 -8.86 11.81
CA LEU A 94 0.48 -9.33 11.06
C LEU A 94 0.88 -10.32 9.97
N TYR A 95 2.03 -10.14 9.30
CA TYR A 95 2.50 -11.13 8.33
C TYR A 95 2.78 -12.47 9.01
N SER A 96 3.34 -12.48 10.22
CA SER A 96 3.56 -13.72 10.97
C SER A 96 2.26 -14.49 11.31
N SER A 97 1.12 -13.79 11.39
CA SER A 97 -0.19 -14.42 11.61
C SER A 97 -0.73 -15.16 10.36
N LEU A 98 -0.29 -14.76 9.15
CA LEU A 98 -0.63 -15.46 7.89
C LEU A 98 -0.15 -16.92 7.90
N ASN A 99 0.97 -17.22 8.57
CA ASN A 99 1.55 -18.56 8.64
C ASN A 99 0.72 -19.58 9.43
N LYS A 100 -0.24 -19.14 10.26
CA LYS A 100 -0.93 -20.04 11.20
C LYS A 100 -2.11 -20.80 10.59
N THR A 101 -2.42 -20.62 9.31
CA THR A 101 -3.72 -21.03 8.74
C THR A 101 -3.67 -22.13 7.68
N ASN A 102 -2.65 -22.99 7.67
CA ASN A 102 -2.59 -24.21 6.82
C ASN A 102 -2.71 -23.98 5.29
N LEU A 103 -2.59 -22.74 4.82
CA LEU A 103 -2.56 -22.42 3.40
C LEU A 103 -1.11 -22.26 2.96
N LEU A 104 -0.51 -23.37 2.53
CA LEU A 104 0.88 -23.45 2.01
C LEU A 104 1.22 -22.34 0.98
N LYS A 105 0.20 -21.77 0.31
CA LYS A 105 0.37 -20.67 -0.64
C LYS A 105 0.79 -19.35 0.04
N TYR A 106 0.17 -18.99 1.16
CA TYR A 106 0.45 -17.73 1.86
C TYR A 106 1.74 -17.78 2.68
N GLU A 107 2.25 -18.97 3.00
CA GLU A 107 3.57 -19.14 3.61
C GLU A 107 4.68 -18.54 2.73
N HIS A 108 4.63 -18.75 1.41
CA HIS A 108 5.60 -18.16 0.50
C HIS A 108 5.52 -16.62 0.43
N ILE A 109 4.31 -16.06 0.48
CA ILE A 109 4.13 -14.59 0.56
C ILE A 109 4.77 -14.07 1.84
N ASN A 110 4.46 -14.71 2.95
CA ASN A 110 4.94 -14.28 4.25
C ASN A 110 6.46 -14.42 4.36
N GLU A 111 7.05 -15.52 3.89
CA GLU A 111 8.50 -15.68 3.87
C GLU A 111 9.20 -14.58 3.07
N LEU A 112 8.62 -14.18 1.93
CA LEU A 112 9.18 -13.09 1.13
C LEU A 112 9.13 -11.77 1.89
N LEU A 113 7.97 -11.42 2.46
CA LEU A 113 7.79 -10.16 3.21
C LEU A 113 8.63 -10.13 4.48
N THR A 114 8.67 -11.24 5.22
CA THR A 114 9.51 -11.39 6.42
C THR A 114 10.99 -11.21 6.07
N LYS A 115 11.50 -11.87 5.02
CA LYS A 115 12.90 -11.68 4.58
C LYS A 115 13.18 -10.24 4.15
N LEU A 116 12.22 -9.58 3.52
CA LEU A 116 12.37 -8.19 3.09
C LEU A 116 12.50 -7.27 4.30
N HIS A 117 11.71 -7.48 5.35
CA HIS A 117 11.76 -6.69 6.59
C HIS A 117 12.92 -7.07 7.52
N GLU A 118 13.34 -8.34 7.57
CA GLU A 118 14.55 -8.78 8.29
C GLU A 118 15.81 -8.08 7.76
N ASN A 119 15.90 -7.89 6.45
CA ASN A 119 17.04 -7.24 5.82
C ASN A 119 16.99 -5.71 5.94
N ILE A 120 15.85 -5.12 6.33
CA ILE A 120 15.62 -3.68 6.35
C ILE A 120 14.81 -3.29 7.60
N ASN A 121 15.51 -3.08 8.72
CA ASN A 121 14.92 -2.37 9.85
C ASN A 121 14.79 -0.87 9.51
N LEU A 122 13.59 -0.44 9.12
CA LEU A 122 13.31 0.95 8.73
C LEU A 122 13.53 1.93 9.90
N PHE A 123 13.22 1.55 11.13
CA PHE A 123 13.44 2.38 12.32
C PHE A 123 14.92 2.68 12.52
N GLU A 124 15.77 1.66 12.45
CA GLU A 124 17.21 1.82 12.59
C GLU A 124 17.81 2.56 11.39
N LYS A 125 17.44 2.17 10.17
CA LYS A 125 17.99 2.73 8.92
C LYS A 125 17.71 4.23 8.77
N PHE A 126 16.53 4.67 9.17
CA PHE A 126 16.09 6.06 9.04
C PHE A 126 16.03 6.82 10.37
N HIS A 127 16.49 6.21 11.46
CA HIS A 127 16.49 6.79 12.82
C HIS A 127 15.12 7.37 13.23
N CYS A 128 14.05 6.61 12.96
CA CYS A 128 12.66 7.03 13.19
C CYS A 128 11.98 6.20 14.29
N LYS A 129 10.83 6.68 14.77
CA LYS A 129 10.03 6.03 15.82
C LYS A 129 8.58 5.77 15.40
N ASN A 130 8.07 6.53 14.44
CA ASN A 130 6.69 6.47 13.97
C ASN A 130 6.68 6.34 12.44
N LEU A 131 6.26 5.17 11.97
CA LEU A 131 6.09 4.86 10.56
C LEU A 131 4.61 4.86 10.20
N PHE A 132 4.29 5.48 9.06
CA PHE A 132 2.99 5.40 8.42
C PHE A 132 3.07 4.35 7.33
N HIS A 133 2.42 3.22 7.51
CA HIS A 133 2.45 2.13 6.54
C HIS A 133 1.17 2.12 5.70
N ILE A 134 1.28 2.29 4.39
CA ILE A 134 0.19 2.01 3.46
C ILE A 134 0.16 0.50 3.20
N TYR A 135 -0.73 -0.20 3.91
CA TYR A 135 -0.77 -1.67 3.95
C TYR A 135 -1.55 -2.26 2.76
N LEU A 136 -2.71 -1.70 2.42
CA LEU A 136 -3.49 -2.08 1.22
C LEU A 136 -3.96 -0.83 0.49
N LEU A 137 -3.86 -0.86 -0.84
CA LEU A 137 -4.33 0.22 -1.71
C LEU A 137 -5.20 -0.38 -2.82
N GLY A 138 -6.49 -0.07 -2.82
CA GLY A 138 -7.46 -0.60 -3.76
C GLY A 138 -8.27 0.49 -4.45
N VAL A 139 -8.59 0.27 -5.72
CA VAL A 139 -9.48 1.12 -6.50
C VAL A 139 -10.43 0.21 -7.27
N ASP A 140 -11.74 0.44 -7.12
CA ASP A 140 -12.75 -0.26 -7.90
C ASP A 140 -12.39 -0.11 -9.41
N PRO A 141 -12.35 -1.22 -10.17
CA PRO A 141 -12.03 -1.20 -11.59
C PRO A 141 -12.77 -0.13 -12.42
N LYS A 142 -14.02 0.17 -12.08
CA LYS A 142 -14.85 1.18 -12.75
C LYS A 142 -14.33 2.61 -12.58
N TYR A 143 -13.51 2.85 -11.54
CA TYR A 143 -13.02 4.18 -11.17
C TYR A 143 -11.53 4.40 -11.44
N ARG A 144 -10.81 3.41 -11.97
CA ARG A 144 -9.34 3.46 -12.18
C ARG A 144 -8.84 4.64 -13.02
N GLN A 145 -9.65 5.15 -13.94
CA GLN A 145 -9.25 6.26 -14.82
C GLN A 145 -9.16 7.63 -14.10
N ASN A 146 -9.61 7.72 -12.84
CA ASN A 146 -9.71 8.99 -12.11
C ASN A 146 -8.49 9.29 -11.21
N LYS A 147 -7.38 8.54 -11.37
CA LYS A 147 -6.16 8.69 -10.57
C LYS A 147 -6.40 8.62 -9.04
N LEU A 148 -7.39 7.85 -8.59
CA LEU A 148 -7.77 7.81 -7.17
C LEU A 148 -6.65 7.25 -6.27
N ALA A 149 -5.87 6.28 -6.77
CA ALA A 149 -4.70 5.79 -6.06
C ALA A 149 -3.67 6.89 -5.77
N SER A 150 -3.44 7.80 -6.73
CA SER A 150 -2.57 8.99 -6.57
C SER A 150 -3.07 9.89 -5.47
N GLN A 151 -4.34 10.26 -5.57
CA GLN A 151 -4.94 11.18 -4.61
C GLN A 151 -4.98 10.58 -3.20
N LEU A 152 -5.15 9.25 -3.07
CA LEU A 152 -5.05 8.55 -1.78
C LEU A 152 -3.63 8.60 -1.21
N ILE A 153 -2.60 8.37 -2.02
CA ILE A 153 -1.20 8.47 -1.59
C ILE A 153 -0.86 9.90 -1.17
N GLU A 154 -1.24 10.89 -1.97
CA GLU A 154 -1.05 12.32 -1.65
C GLU A 154 -1.74 12.69 -0.33
N SER A 155 -2.99 12.24 -0.14
CA SER A 155 -3.74 12.46 1.09
C SER A 155 -3.11 11.74 2.29
N ALA A 156 -2.57 10.53 2.11
CA ALA A 156 -1.86 9.79 3.14
C ALA A 156 -0.59 10.50 3.56
N ILE A 157 0.19 11.04 2.61
CA ILE A 157 1.37 11.87 2.88
C ILE A 157 1.00 13.12 3.68
N CYS A 158 -0.09 13.80 3.31
CA CYS A 158 -0.57 14.97 4.05
C CYS A 158 -0.91 14.60 5.50
N ILE A 159 -1.69 13.54 5.72
CA ILE A 159 -2.05 13.08 7.07
C ILE A 159 -0.83 12.65 7.87
N ALA A 160 0.11 11.94 7.25
CA ALA A 160 1.34 11.52 7.91
C ALA A 160 2.14 12.73 8.42
N LYS A 161 2.25 13.78 7.59
CA LYS A 161 2.89 15.05 7.98
C LYS A 161 2.12 15.78 9.09
N GLU A 162 0.80 15.90 8.96
CA GLU A 162 -0.06 16.55 9.96
C GLU A 162 -0.01 15.86 11.33
N LYS A 163 0.07 14.53 11.34
CA LYS A 163 0.14 13.71 12.56
C LYS A 163 1.58 13.48 13.06
N ASN A 164 2.58 14.15 12.48
CA ASN A 164 4.00 14.07 12.86
C ASN A 164 4.59 12.65 12.79
N PHE A 165 4.24 11.90 11.75
CA PHE A 165 4.97 10.68 11.41
C PHE A 165 6.36 11.03 10.87
N ASP A 166 7.34 10.19 11.19
CA ASP A 166 8.72 10.40 10.76
C ASP A 166 8.91 10.00 9.28
N MET A 167 8.14 9.01 8.84
CA MET A 167 8.29 8.38 7.52
C MET A 167 6.99 7.70 7.08
N ILE A 168 6.79 7.64 5.76
CA ILE A 168 5.73 6.85 5.13
C ILE A 168 6.35 5.77 4.25
N TYR A 169 5.78 4.57 4.28
CA TYR A 169 6.23 3.47 3.45
C TYR A 169 5.10 2.57 2.95
N ALA A 170 5.42 1.76 1.93
CA ALA A 170 4.55 0.73 1.39
C ALA A 170 5.37 -0.44 0.82
N ASP A 171 4.85 -1.65 0.98
CA ASP A 171 5.32 -2.86 0.30
C ASP A 171 4.53 -3.05 -1.00
N ALA A 172 5.10 -2.60 -2.13
CA ALA A 172 4.38 -2.59 -3.40
C ALA A 172 4.60 -3.89 -4.19
N THR A 173 3.53 -4.65 -4.41
CA THR A 173 3.53 -5.86 -5.27
C THR A 173 3.20 -5.55 -6.73
N THR A 174 2.66 -4.36 -7.01
CA THR A 174 2.38 -3.85 -8.36
C THR A 174 3.19 -2.57 -8.59
N VAL A 175 3.76 -2.41 -9.80
CA VAL A 175 4.26 -1.10 -10.23
C VAL A 175 3.06 -0.19 -10.44
N ILE A 176 2.76 0.62 -9.43
CA ILE A 176 1.84 1.73 -9.60
C ILE A 176 2.68 2.90 -10.10
N ASN A 177 2.50 3.33 -11.36
CA ASN A 177 3.21 4.48 -11.95
C ASN A 177 3.18 5.71 -11.01
N THR A 178 2.11 5.85 -10.25
CA THR A 178 1.91 6.83 -9.18
C THR A 178 3.03 6.88 -8.14
N ILE A 179 3.57 5.73 -7.70
CA ILE A 179 4.67 5.69 -6.72
C ILE A 179 5.94 6.31 -7.32
N GLN A 180 6.16 6.13 -8.63
CA GLN A 180 7.31 6.69 -9.34
C GLN A 180 7.13 8.19 -9.62
N GLU A 181 5.89 8.63 -9.90
CA GLU A 181 5.55 10.04 -10.17
C GLU A 181 5.77 10.95 -8.94
N HIS A 182 5.63 10.42 -7.72
CA HIS A 182 5.78 11.19 -6.47
C HIS A 182 7.23 11.37 -6.00
N LYS A 183 8.24 10.90 -6.75
CA LYS A 183 9.66 10.91 -6.33
C LYS A 183 9.89 10.24 -4.97
N ILE A 184 9.03 9.29 -4.59
CA ILE A 184 9.23 8.43 -3.44
C ILE A 184 10.56 7.73 -3.65
N LYS A 185 11.56 8.01 -2.81
CA LYS A 185 12.90 7.48 -3.00
C LYS A 185 12.84 5.98 -2.80
N THR A 186 13.14 5.20 -3.84
CA THR A 186 13.53 3.81 -3.64
C THR A 186 14.91 3.84 -2.97
N PRO A 187 15.08 3.40 -1.72
CA PRO A 187 16.40 3.40 -1.12
C PRO A 187 17.28 2.43 -1.91
N ASP A 188 18.35 2.96 -2.51
CA ASP A 188 19.47 2.14 -2.94
C ASP A 188 20.06 1.48 -1.69
N ILE A 189 20.32 0.18 -1.72
CA ILE A 189 20.78 -0.62 -0.56
C ILE A 189 22.26 -0.29 -0.21
N GLY A 190 22.83 0.80 -0.73
CA GLY A 190 24.28 1.07 -0.65
C GLY A 190 24.71 2.53 -0.43
N GLY A 191 23.87 3.41 0.15
CA GLY A 191 24.19 4.83 0.27
C GLY A 191 23.92 5.45 1.65
N ALA A 192 24.85 6.31 2.09
CA ALA A 192 24.99 6.88 3.45
C ALA A 192 23.78 7.66 4.01
N SER A 193 23.75 7.72 5.34
CA SER A 193 22.75 8.33 6.22
C SER A 193 22.42 9.79 5.89
N THR A 194 21.12 10.10 5.84
CA THR A 194 20.61 11.49 5.78
C THR A 194 19.73 11.79 7.01
N PRO A 195 19.77 13.00 7.60
CA PRO A 195 19.02 13.38 8.82
C PRO A 195 17.49 13.52 8.57
N PRO A 196 16.65 13.76 9.61
CA PRO A 196 15.22 13.47 9.62
C PRO A 196 14.44 14.53 8.83
N GLN A 197 14.41 14.36 7.51
CA GLN A 197 13.36 14.91 6.66
C GLN A 197 12.40 13.76 6.40
N PHE A 198 11.10 14.02 6.45
CA PHE A 198 10.07 13.02 6.16
C PHE A 198 10.47 12.16 4.96
N VAL A 199 10.72 10.88 5.22
CA VAL A 199 11.20 9.96 4.18
C VAL A 199 10.00 9.31 3.55
N GLU A 200 9.91 9.42 2.23
CA GLU A 200 8.98 8.64 1.43
C GLU A 200 9.78 7.45 0.88
N CYS A 201 9.37 6.23 1.20
CA CYS A 201 10.01 5.00 0.70
C CYS A 201 8.98 4.01 0.18
N VAL A 202 9.21 3.47 -1.01
CA VAL A 202 8.57 2.22 -1.43
C VAL A 202 9.63 1.15 -1.46
N LEU A 203 9.34 0.07 -0.75
CA LEU A 203 10.13 -1.15 -0.80
C LEU A 203 9.84 -1.84 -2.14
N ASN A 204 10.51 -1.35 -3.19
CA ASN A 204 10.41 -1.82 -4.57
C ASN A 204 11.12 -3.17 -4.82
N GLU A 205 11.40 -3.94 -3.76
CA GLU A 205 12.20 -5.15 -3.83
C GLU A 205 11.42 -6.35 -4.40
N ILE A 206 10.10 -6.44 -4.16
CA ILE A 206 9.28 -7.59 -4.58
C ILE A 206 9.22 -7.71 -6.12
N VAL A 207 9.17 -6.59 -6.84
CA VAL A 207 9.17 -6.59 -8.32
C VAL A 207 10.53 -6.98 -8.89
N LYS A 208 11.64 -6.75 -8.18
CA LYS A 208 13.00 -7.08 -8.64
C LYS A 208 13.41 -8.53 -8.35
N MET A 209 12.74 -9.20 -7.41
CA MET A 209 13.05 -10.59 -7.01
C MET A 209 12.29 -11.66 -7.80
N THR A 210 11.40 -11.29 -8.74
CA THR A 210 10.84 -12.26 -9.69
C THR A 210 11.85 -12.54 -10.81
N PRO A 211 12.21 -13.81 -11.08
CA PRO A 211 13.12 -14.12 -12.17
C PRO A 211 12.51 -13.61 -13.48
N THR A 212 13.33 -12.89 -14.24
CA THR A 212 13.07 -12.41 -15.60
C THR A 212 12.50 -13.51 -16.48
N ILE A 213 11.18 -13.62 -16.51
CA ILE A 213 10.44 -14.40 -17.51
C ILE A 213 9.42 -13.46 -18.14
N GLY A 214 9.88 -12.73 -19.16
CA GLY A 214 9.06 -12.45 -20.34
C GLY A 214 8.28 -11.14 -20.45
N PHE A 215 8.51 -10.12 -19.61
CA PHE A 215 8.01 -8.77 -19.89
C PHE A 215 9.16 -7.83 -20.25
N SER A 216 9.49 -7.77 -21.54
CA SER A 216 10.23 -6.63 -22.10
C SER A 216 9.30 -5.43 -22.15
N TYR A 217 9.29 -4.61 -21.08
CA TYR A 217 8.88 -3.23 -21.23
C TYR A 217 10.07 -2.47 -21.83
N GLU A 218 10.07 -2.32 -23.16
CA GLU A 218 10.89 -1.29 -23.80
C GLU A 218 10.41 0.08 -23.31
N MET A 219 11.18 0.67 -22.39
CA MET A 219 11.06 2.09 -22.09
C MET A 219 11.43 2.87 -23.35
N GLN A 220 10.44 3.35 -24.10
CA GLN A 220 10.66 4.49 -24.98
C GLN A 220 11.09 5.67 -24.12
N LYS A 221 12.38 6.02 -24.20
CA LYS A 221 12.94 7.24 -23.61
C LYS A 221 12.10 8.45 -24.05
N PRO A 222 11.54 9.25 -23.13
CA PRO A 222 11.02 10.54 -23.53
C PRO A 222 12.21 11.43 -23.89
N ASN A 223 12.28 11.85 -25.15
CA ASN A 223 13.11 12.96 -25.59
C ASN A 223 12.74 14.18 -24.73
N LEU A 224 13.64 14.59 -23.85
CA LEU A 224 13.61 15.92 -23.25
C LEU A 224 13.98 16.93 -24.33
N ASP A 225 12.98 17.56 -24.93
CA ASP A 225 13.14 18.87 -25.56
C ASP A 225 12.03 19.78 -25.02
N LEU A 226 12.28 20.34 -23.83
CA LEU A 226 11.45 21.38 -23.22
C LEU A 226 11.82 22.71 -23.89
N ARG A 227 11.05 23.11 -24.90
CA ARG A 227 10.97 24.51 -25.33
C ARG A 227 9.60 25.07 -24.99
N TYR A 228 9.56 25.87 -23.93
CA TYR A 228 8.46 26.78 -23.65
C TYR A 228 8.35 27.79 -24.80
N LYS A 229 7.22 27.81 -25.50
CA LYS A 229 6.75 29.00 -26.20
C LYS A 229 5.53 29.54 -25.46
N THR A 230 5.73 30.69 -24.85
CA THR A 230 4.69 31.63 -24.47
C THR A 230 3.88 31.99 -25.71
N VAL A 231 2.56 31.94 -25.60
CA VAL A 231 1.63 32.44 -26.63
C VAL A 231 1.13 33.78 -26.10
N ASP A 232 1.45 34.85 -26.83
CA ASP A 232 0.61 36.04 -26.93
C ASP A 232 -0.54 35.76 -27.91
#